data_AF-L2GPL8-F1
#
_entry.id   AF-L2GPL8-F1
#
_cell.length_a   1.000
_cell.length_b   1.000
_cell.length_c   1.000
_cell.angle_alpha   90.00
_cell.angle_beta   90.00
_cell.angle_gamma   90.00
#
_symmetry.space_group_name_H-M   'P 1'
#
loop_
_entity.id
_entity.type
_entity.pdbx_description
1 polymer ?
#
loop_
_entity_poly.entity_id
_entity_poly.type
_entity_poly.pdbx_seq_one_letter_code
_entity_poly.pdbx_strand_id
1 'polypeptide(L)'
;MVRTIKEIHIKEIMKKEQIKEPKIHASYTFVRLLLLRISSIGLYLAAYKNIDCITCFIIELSKHPAFPLLIVYETKSFLDLKEPILKAFVLILLFSTTLVPIIKALLKEIDTNTIFFWFSLCQVIFCIDSVRTSILNKGKSKKKKFSHDKVIPLEESILIPLKTENNGVFGNMAALFGFFGTFSRIDDNTQVLILQAIGFVAYLFVPSFLEKRFVHLSCKKLILVLCSFLIIQYLADQQIFFIFLSITAIVFSFLSLSIELIDKR
;
A
#
# COMPACT_ATOMS: atom_id res chain seq x y z
N MET A 1 -49.67 24.25 -7.98
CA MET A 1 -49.35 23.46 -9.20
C MET A 1 -47.87 23.46 -9.57
N VAL A 2 -47.13 24.59 -9.44
CA VAL A 2 -45.68 24.66 -9.76
C VAL A 2 -44.78 23.88 -8.78
N ARG A 3 -45.18 23.70 -7.51
CA ARG A 3 -44.42 22.91 -6.52
C ARG A 3 -44.37 21.42 -6.86
N THR A 4 -45.44 20.87 -7.41
CA THR A 4 -45.56 19.44 -7.72
C THR A 4 -44.66 19.00 -8.87
N ILE A 5 -44.44 19.88 -9.87
CA ILE A 5 -43.55 19.61 -11.01
C ILE A 5 -42.08 19.62 -10.58
N LYS A 6 -41.68 20.53 -9.68
CA LYS A 6 -40.32 20.54 -9.11
C LYS A 6 -40.03 19.29 -8.29
N GLU A 7 -40.98 18.80 -7.50
CA GLU A 7 -40.78 17.57 -6.71
C GLU A 7 -40.67 16.31 -7.56
N ILE A 8 -41.42 16.23 -8.67
CA ILE A 8 -41.31 15.11 -9.62
C ILE A 8 -39.97 15.16 -10.34
N HIS A 9 -39.53 16.34 -10.78
CA HIS A 9 -38.26 16.49 -11.49
C HIS A 9 -37.05 16.23 -10.56
N ILE A 10 -37.13 16.65 -9.28
CA ILE A 10 -36.11 16.32 -8.28
C ILE A 10 -36.10 14.82 -7.98
N LYS A 11 -37.25 14.16 -7.88
CA LYS A 11 -37.31 12.68 -7.71
C LYS A 11 -36.76 11.92 -8.91
N GLU A 12 -36.94 12.42 -10.14
CA GLU A 12 -36.36 11.84 -11.34
C GLU A 12 -34.84 12.06 -11.45
N ILE A 13 -34.35 13.25 -11.06
CA ILE A 13 -32.91 13.54 -10.96
C ILE A 13 -32.27 12.68 -9.87
N MET A 14 -32.92 12.52 -8.71
CA MET A 14 -32.46 11.63 -7.64
C MET A 14 -32.49 10.14 -8.01
N LYS A 15 -33.40 9.72 -8.91
CA LYS A 15 -33.39 8.37 -9.51
C LYS A 15 -32.25 8.18 -10.52
N LYS A 16 -31.85 9.23 -11.23
CA LYS A 16 -30.71 9.21 -12.16
C LYS A 16 -29.35 9.32 -11.44
N GLU A 17 -29.30 9.98 -10.28
CA GLU A 17 -28.11 10.09 -9.43
C GLU A 17 -27.92 8.93 -8.43
N GLN A 18 -28.84 7.97 -8.38
CA GLN A 18 -28.49 6.62 -7.98
C GLN A 18 -27.61 6.02 -9.07
N ILE A 19 -26.37 6.49 -9.13
CA ILE A 19 -25.24 5.79 -9.72
C ILE A 19 -25.31 4.40 -9.10
N LYS A 20 -25.80 3.43 -9.87
CA LYS A 20 -25.68 2.02 -9.56
C LYS A 20 -24.18 1.80 -9.35
N GLU A 21 -23.73 1.81 -8.10
CA GLU A 21 -22.41 1.31 -7.76
C GLU A 21 -22.39 -0.10 -8.36
N PRO A 22 -21.48 -0.39 -9.31
CA PRO A 22 -21.37 -1.75 -9.80
C PRO A 22 -21.14 -2.61 -8.56
N LYS A 23 -21.93 -3.67 -8.39
CA LYS A 23 -21.67 -4.71 -7.39
C LYS A 23 -20.32 -5.33 -7.76
N ILE A 24 -19.23 -4.67 -7.36
CA ILE A 24 -17.89 -5.22 -7.51
C ILE A 24 -17.84 -6.36 -6.51
N HIS A 25 -17.83 -7.60 -7.00
CA HIS A 25 -17.67 -8.78 -6.17
C HIS A 25 -16.49 -8.58 -5.21
N ALA A 26 -16.70 -8.89 -3.93
CA ALA A 26 -15.67 -8.76 -2.89
C ALA A 26 -14.37 -9.49 -3.29
N SER A 27 -14.50 -10.63 -3.96
CA SER A 27 -13.39 -11.42 -4.53
C SER A 27 -12.53 -10.62 -5.52
N TYR A 28 -13.16 -9.81 -6.36
CA TYR A 28 -12.44 -8.98 -7.32
C TYR A 28 -11.73 -7.81 -6.64
N THR A 29 -12.34 -7.20 -5.62
CA THR A 29 -11.66 -6.19 -4.80
C THR A 29 -10.45 -6.77 -4.06
N PHE A 30 -10.59 -7.99 -3.53
CA PHE A 30 -9.51 -8.70 -2.87
C PHE A 30 -8.32 -8.92 -3.80
N VAL A 31 -8.53 -9.48 -4.99
CA VAL A 31 -7.46 -9.77 -5.94
C VAL A 31 -6.73 -8.49 -6.40
N ARG A 32 -7.47 -7.40 -6.63
CA ARG A 32 -6.86 -6.12 -6.99
C ARG A 32 -5.91 -5.59 -5.92
N LEU A 33 -6.36 -5.60 -4.67
CA LEU A 33 -5.57 -5.12 -3.54
C LEU A 33 -4.35 -6.04 -3.31
N LEU A 34 -4.54 -7.36 -3.45
CA LEU A 34 -3.48 -8.34 -3.36
C LEU A 34 -2.39 -8.09 -4.42
N LEU A 35 -2.78 -7.94 -5.68
CA LEU A 35 -1.86 -7.65 -6.79
C LEU A 35 -1.05 -6.37 -6.56
N LEU A 36 -1.69 -5.31 -6.05
CA LEU A 36 -0.98 -4.07 -5.70
C LEU A 36 0.05 -4.28 -4.58
N ARG A 37 -0.26 -5.08 -3.55
CA ARG A 37 0.68 -5.39 -2.46
C ARG A 37 1.85 -6.23 -2.95
N ILE A 38 1.60 -7.25 -3.78
CA ILE A 38 2.67 -8.06 -4.37
C ILE A 38 3.53 -7.18 -5.29
N SER A 39 2.94 -6.23 -6.03
CA SER A 39 3.69 -5.28 -6.88
C SER A 39 4.66 -4.43 -6.07
N SER A 40 4.21 -3.90 -4.92
CA SER A 40 5.08 -3.14 -4.02
C SER A 40 6.21 -4.00 -3.42
N ILE A 41 5.95 -5.28 -3.12
CA ILE A 41 6.98 -6.21 -2.65
C ILE A 41 8.03 -6.45 -3.76
N GLY A 42 7.59 -6.68 -5.00
CA GLY A 42 8.49 -6.89 -6.13
C GLY A 42 9.37 -5.66 -6.42
N LEU A 43 8.81 -4.45 -6.31
CA LEU A 43 9.60 -3.22 -6.41
C LEU A 43 10.66 -3.11 -5.31
N TYR A 44 10.29 -3.44 -4.07
CA TYR A 44 11.24 -3.43 -2.97
C TYR A 44 12.37 -4.44 -3.17
N LEU A 45 12.06 -5.65 -3.64
CA LEU A 45 13.08 -6.66 -3.95
C LEU A 45 14.01 -6.22 -5.09
N ALA A 46 13.45 -5.59 -6.13
CA ALA A 46 14.25 -5.04 -7.22
C ALA A 46 15.16 -3.90 -6.72
N ALA A 47 14.68 -3.06 -5.80
CA ALA A 47 15.49 -2.04 -5.16
C ALA A 47 16.56 -2.62 -4.23
N TYR A 48 16.24 -3.66 -3.47
CA TYR A 48 17.21 -4.38 -2.63
C TYR A 48 18.35 -4.96 -3.46
N LYS A 49 18.03 -5.65 -4.57
CA LYS A 49 19.03 -6.26 -5.45
C LYS A 49 19.94 -5.23 -6.12
N ASN A 50 19.41 -4.04 -6.43
CA ASN A 50 20.14 -2.96 -7.10
C ASN A 50 20.53 -1.82 -6.14
N ILE A 51 20.61 -2.08 -4.83
CA ILE A 51 20.79 -1.03 -3.83
C ILE A 51 22.12 -0.28 -4.01
N ASP A 52 23.17 -0.96 -4.47
CA ASP A 52 24.46 -0.34 -4.79
C ASP A 52 24.30 0.73 -5.89
N CYS A 53 23.70 0.36 -7.02
CA CYS A 53 23.48 1.28 -8.14
C CYS A 53 22.58 2.46 -7.75
N ILE A 54 21.50 2.18 -7.01
CA ILE A 54 20.57 3.21 -6.52
C ILE A 54 21.29 4.17 -5.58
N THR A 55 22.15 3.66 -4.70
CA THR A 55 22.89 4.47 -3.73
C THR A 55 23.91 5.35 -4.44
N CYS A 56 24.67 4.82 -5.41
CA CYS A 56 25.57 5.62 -6.24
C CYS A 56 24.82 6.75 -6.98
N PHE A 57 23.67 6.43 -7.60
CA PHE A 57 22.85 7.42 -8.29
C PHE A 57 22.34 8.51 -7.35
N ILE A 58 21.84 8.15 -6.16
CA ILE A 58 21.35 9.12 -5.17
C ILE A 58 22.49 10.00 -4.66
N ILE A 59 23.68 9.43 -4.42
CA ILE A 59 24.86 10.19 -4.00
C ILE A 59 25.29 11.15 -5.12
N GLU A 60 25.33 10.72 -6.37
CA GLU A 60 25.64 11.59 -7.51
C GLU A 60 24.61 12.71 -7.69
N LEU A 61 23.32 12.38 -7.57
CA LEU A 61 22.24 13.35 -7.62
C LEU A 61 22.36 14.37 -6.48
N SER A 62 22.77 13.93 -5.29
CA SER A 62 22.99 14.81 -4.13
C SER A 62 24.14 15.80 -4.31
N LYS A 63 25.12 15.47 -5.15
CA LYS A 63 26.22 16.37 -5.53
C LYS A 63 25.78 17.43 -6.55
N HIS A 64 24.64 17.23 -7.23
CA HIS A 64 24.13 18.20 -8.18
C HIS A 64 23.65 19.46 -7.43
N PRO A 65 24.12 20.68 -7.77
CA PRO A 65 23.86 21.89 -6.99
C PRO A 65 22.38 22.28 -6.92
N ALA A 66 21.57 21.84 -7.88
CA ALA A 66 20.12 22.02 -7.84
C ALA A 66 19.40 21.11 -6.83
N PHE A 67 20.02 20.01 -6.39
CA PHE A 67 19.38 19.02 -5.52
C PHE A 67 19.26 19.47 -4.06
N PRO A 68 20.28 20.07 -3.43
CA PRO A 68 20.11 20.72 -2.12
C PRO A 68 19.08 21.85 -2.16
N LEU A 69 19.01 22.62 -3.25
CA LEU A 69 18.00 23.67 -3.43
C LEU A 69 16.59 23.10 -3.56
N LEU A 70 16.44 21.99 -4.31
CA LEU A 70 15.18 21.25 -4.42
C LEU A 70 14.76 20.67 -3.05
N ILE A 71 15.71 20.07 -2.32
CA ILE A 71 15.47 19.54 -0.97
C ILE A 71 15.09 20.68 -0.03
N VAL A 72 15.75 21.84 -0.05
CA VAL A 72 15.41 22.99 0.80
C VAL A 72 14.03 23.55 0.45
N TYR A 73 13.69 23.62 -0.84
CA TYR A 73 12.38 24.07 -1.31
C TYR A 73 11.25 23.10 -0.91
N GLU A 74 11.44 21.80 -1.13
CA GLU A 74 10.52 20.74 -0.71
C GLU A 74 10.46 20.64 0.82
N THR A 75 11.58 20.70 1.53
CA THR A 75 11.60 20.68 3.00
C THR A 75 10.91 21.88 3.60
N LYS A 76 10.91 23.05 2.94
CA LYS A 76 10.08 24.19 3.36
C LYS A 76 8.58 23.88 3.27
N SER A 77 8.14 23.13 2.25
CA SER A 77 6.76 22.60 2.16
C SER A 77 6.50 21.42 3.11
N PHE A 78 7.53 20.63 3.47
CA PHE A 78 7.42 19.57 4.49
C PHE A 78 7.50 20.12 5.92
N LEU A 79 8.10 21.28 6.17
CA LEU A 79 8.10 21.94 7.49
C LEU A 79 6.70 22.45 7.87
N ASP A 80 5.81 22.62 6.90
CA ASP A 80 4.37 22.81 7.11
C ASP A 80 3.62 21.50 7.42
N LEU A 81 4.30 20.35 7.49
CA LEU A 81 3.69 19.12 8.00
C LEU A 81 3.41 19.25 9.49
N LYS A 82 2.22 18.78 9.89
CA LYS A 82 1.83 18.67 11.30
C LYS A 82 2.92 17.94 12.09
N GLU A 83 3.32 18.50 13.24
CA GLU A 83 4.29 17.94 14.19
C GLU A 83 4.34 16.40 14.32
N PRO A 84 3.22 15.65 14.37
CA PRO A 84 3.27 14.18 14.47
C PRO A 84 4.02 13.47 13.34
N ILE A 85 4.03 14.03 12.12
CA ILE A 85 4.67 13.39 10.95
C ILE A 85 6.20 13.56 11.03
N LEU A 86 6.66 14.73 11.44
CA LEU A 86 8.08 15.01 11.66
C LEU A 86 8.64 14.13 12.80
N LYS A 87 7.88 14.02 13.91
CA LYS A 87 8.25 13.15 15.04
C LYS A 87 8.35 11.69 14.62
N ALA A 88 7.44 11.20 13.78
CA ALA A 88 7.50 9.84 13.25
C ALA A 88 8.72 9.61 12.36
N PHE A 89 9.07 10.57 11.50
CA PHE A 89 10.24 10.47 10.62
C PHE A 89 11.57 10.46 11.39
N VAL A 90 11.70 11.34 12.39
CA VAL A 90 12.86 11.36 13.29
C VAL A 90 12.95 10.07 14.10
N LEU A 91 11.82 9.58 14.62
CA LEU A 91 11.78 8.31 15.34
C LEU A 91 12.24 7.15 14.45
N ILE A 92 11.82 7.12 13.18
CA ILE A 92 12.20 6.10 12.20
C ILE A 92 13.71 6.11 11.91
N LEU A 93 14.29 7.31 11.72
CA LEU A 93 15.73 7.50 11.53
C LEU A 93 16.54 7.10 12.78
N LEU A 94 16.01 7.43 13.96
CA LEU A 94 16.65 7.08 15.22
C LEU A 94 16.56 5.57 15.48
N PHE A 95 15.44 4.95 15.09
CA PHE A 95 15.25 3.49 15.13
C PHE A 95 16.24 2.80 14.22
N SER A 96 16.46 3.28 12.99
CA SER A 96 17.38 2.61 12.07
C SER A 96 18.84 2.77 12.44
N THR A 97 19.25 3.94 12.91
CA THR A 97 20.63 4.18 13.35
C THR A 97 20.99 3.39 14.61
N THR A 98 20.01 3.05 15.47
CA THR A 98 20.26 2.32 16.73
C THR A 98 19.93 0.83 16.68
N LEU A 99 18.79 0.43 16.11
CA LEU A 99 18.40 -0.99 16.05
C LEU A 99 19.12 -1.77 14.96
N VAL A 100 19.42 -1.18 13.79
CA VAL A 100 20.04 -1.94 12.70
C VAL A 100 21.37 -2.56 13.12
N PRO A 101 22.30 -1.85 13.80
CA PRO A 101 23.53 -2.45 14.31
C PRO A 101 23.28 -3.61 15.28
N ILE A 102 22.29 -3.48 16.17
CA ILE A 102 21.92 -4.52 17.14
C ILE A 102 21.36 -5.75 16.41
N ILE A 103 20.47 -5.53 15.43
CA ILE A 103 19.88 -6.59 14.62
C ILE A 103 20.95 -7.30 13.78
N LYS A 104 21.90 -6.54 13.20
CA LYS A 104 23.05 -7.11 12.49
C LYS A 104 23.85 -8.04 13.40
N ALA A 105 24.11 -7.63 14.64
CA ALA A 105 24.81 -8.46 15.61
C ALA A 105 24.03 -9.73 15.97
N LEU A 106 22.71 -9.61 16.21
CA LEU A 106 21.84 -10.74 16.58
C LEU A 106 21.65 -11.76 15.46
N LEU A 107 21.58 -11.30 14.21
CA LEU A 107 21.30 -12.17 13.06
C LEU A 107 22.57 -12.64 12.36
N LYS A 108 23.77 -12.20 12.78
CA LYS A 108 25.03 -12.46 12.08
C LYS A 108 25.27 -13.93 11.75
N GLU A 109 24.90 -14.82 12.68
CA GLU A 109 25.12 -16.26 12.56
C GLU A 109 24.04 -16.99 11.74
N ILE A 110 22.92 -16.31 11.45
CA ILE A 110 21.83 -16.91 10.67
C ILE A 110 22.18 -16.84 9.19
N ASP A 111 22.02 -17.99 8.51
CA ASP A 111 22.25 -18.09 7.08
C ASP A 111 21.32 -17.16 6.28
N THR A 112 21.87 -16.61 5.21
CA THR A 112 21.18 -15.65 4.35
C THR A 112 19.93 -16.25 3.70
N ASN A 113 19.94 -17.53 3.31
CA ASN A 113 18.75 -18.17 2.73
C ASN A 113 17.62 -18.30 3.75
N THR A 114 17.97 -18.57 5.01
CA THR A 114 17.00 -18.63 6.11
C THR A 114 16.34 -17.27 6.32
N ILE A 115 17.11 -16.19 6.25
CA ILE A 115 16.59 -14.82 6.35
C ILE A 115 15.63 -14.52 5.20
N PHE A 116 15.98 -14.88 3.96
CA PHE A 116 15.08 -14.67 2.83
C PHE A 116 13.81 -15.52 2.90
N PHE A 117 13.90 -16.75 3.42
CA PHE A 117 12.72 -17.58 3.67
C PHE A 117 11.77 -16.91 4.68
N TRP A 118 12.30 -16.43 5.80
CA TRP A 118 11.51 -15.68 6.78
C TRP A 118 10.94 -14.39 6.22
N PHE A 119 11.73 -13.66 5.41
CA PHE A 119 11.25 -12.49 4.70
C PHE A 119 10.03 -12.83 3.84
N SER A 120 10.10 -13.87 3.01
CA SER A 120 8.97 -14.28 2.16
C SER A 120 7.73 -14.62 2.99
N LEU A 121 7.88 -15.34 4.10
CA LEU A 121 6.77 -15.68 5.00
C LEU A 121 6.13 -14.43 5.63
N CYS A 122 6.95 -13.48 6.09
CA CYS A 122 6.51 -12.19 6.58
C CYS A 122 5.72 -11.39 5.54
N GLN A 123 6.16 -11.39 4.27
CA GLN A 123 5.46 -10.69 3.19
C GLN A 123 4.09 -11.29 2.88
N VAL A 124 3.95 -12.62 2.95
CA VAL A 124 2.65 -13.29 2.80
C VAL A 124 1.68 -12.84 3.90
N ILE A 125 2.13 -12.82 5.16
CA ILE A 125 1.32 -12.38 6.30
C ILE A 125 0.91 -10.91 6.12
N PHE A 126 1.85 -10.04 5.74
CA PHE A 126 1.59 -8.64 5.45
C PHE A 126 0.51 -8.47 4.37
N CYS A 127 0.63 -9.18 3.24
CA CYS A 127 -0.35 -9.12 2.15
C CYS A 127 -1.76 -9.49 2.64
N ILE A 128 -1.91 -10.60 3.34
CA ILE A 128 -3.21 -11.10 3.79
C ILE A 128 -3.85 -10.10 4.77
N ASP A 129 -3.12 -9.69 5.80
CA ASP A 129 -3.65 -8.80 6.84
C ASP A 129 -3.93 -7.39 6.30
N SER A 130 -3.06 -6.87 5.41
CA SER A 130 -3.25 -5.57 4.77
C SER A 130 -4.49 -5.56 3.88
N VAL A 131 -4.67 -6.58 3.03
CA VAL A 131 -5.86 -6.68 2.16
C VAL A 131 -7.13 -6.86 2.99
N ARG A 132 -7.10 -7.72 4.02
CA ARG A 132 -8.22 -7.90 4.94
C ARG A 132 -8.61 -6.57 5.60
N THR A 133 -7.62 -5.84 6.09
CA THR A 133 -7.80 -4.54 6.74
C THR A 133 -8.40 -3.51 5.77
N SER A 134 -7.89 -3.40 4.54
CA SER A 134 -8.42 -2.50 3.52
C SER A 134 -9.87 -2.84 3.12
N ILE A 135 -10.26 -4.11 3.08
CA ILE A 135 -11.65 -4.53 2.81
C ILE A 135 -12.57 -4.16 3.98
N LEU A 136 -12.16 -4.46 5.21
CA LEU A 136 -12.96 -4.16 6.40
C LEU A 136 -13.13 -2.65 6.60
N ASN A 137 -12.10 -1.86 6.30
CA ASN A 137 -12.14 -0.41 6.43
C ASN A 137 -12.85 0.29 5.25
N LYS A 138 -12.93 -0.35 4.07
CA LYS A 138 -13.76 0.14 2.94
C LYS A 138 -15.24 0.29 3.31
N GLY A 139 -15.76 -0.58 4.18
CA GLY A 139 -17.14 -0.50 4.69
C GLY A 139 -17.41 0.72 5.59
N LYS A 140 -16.36 1.36 6.12
CA LYS A 140 -16.47 2.46 7.10
C LYS A 140 -16.24 3.86 6.50
N SER A 141 -15.77 3.96 5.25
CA SER A 141 -15.33 5.25 4.66
C SER A 141 -16.46 6.20 4.26
N LYS A 142 -17.73 5.78 4.28
CA LYS A 142 -18.83 6.74 4.21
C LYS A 142 -19.10 7.21 5.64
N LYS A 143 -18.43 8.30 6.06
CA LYS A 143 -19.03 9.22 7.03
C LYS A 143 -20.36 9.64 6.40
N LYS A 144 -21.45 8.91 6.69
CA LYS A 144 -22.79 9.28 6.23
C LYS A 144 -23.05 10.65 6.83
N LYS A 145 -23.05 11.68 5.98
CA LYS A 145 -23.62 12.97 6.36
C LYS A 145 -25.12 12.72 6.48
N PHE A 146 -25.62 12.63 7.69
CA PHE A 146 -27.06 12.58 7.94
C PHE A 146 -27.63 13.96 7.63
N SER A 147 -28.56 14.04 6.68
CA SER A 147 -29.40 15.22 6.50
C SER A 147 -30.48 15.23 7.59
N HIS A 148 -30.92 16.42 8.03
CA HIS A 148 -31.95 16.56 9.06
C HIS A 148 -33.25 15.77 8.76
N ASP A 149 -33.55 15.51 7.48
CA ASP A 149 -34.81 14.87 7.06
C ASP A 149 -34.75 13.33 6.96
N LYS A 150 -33.68 12.67 7.43
CA LYS A 150 -33.56 11.20 7.38
C LYS A 150 -33.58 10.57 8.77
N VAL A 151 -34.49 9.62 8.97
CA VAL A 151 -34.53 8.75 10.15
C VAL A 151 -33.21 7.98 10.24
N ILE A 152 -32.45 8.21 11.30
CA ILE A 152 -31.18 7.53 11.57
C ILE A 152 -31.54 6.11 12.06
N PRO A 153 -31.03 5.04 11.42
CA PRO A 153 -31.26 3.68 11.89
C PRO A 153 -30.68 3.48 13.29
N LEU A 154 -31.36 2.68 14.11
CA LEU A 154 -31.08 2.57 15.56
C LEU A 154 -29.62 2.17 15.82
N GLU A 155 -29.04 1.31 14.97
CA GLU A 155 -27.64 0.87 15.10
C GLU A 155 -26.61 1.99 14.89
N GLU A 156 -26.96 3.05 14.15
CA GLU A 156 -26.11 4.24 13.93
C GLU A 156 -26.41 5.35 14.96
N SER A 157 -27.53 5.26 15.70
CA SER A 157 -27.95 6.18 16.76
C SER A 157 -27.34 5.84 18.12
N ILE A 158 -27.07 4.55 18.36
CA ILE A 158 -26.35 4.11 19.54
C ILE A 158 -24.86 4.26 19.21
N LEU A 159 -24.20 5.22 19.88
CA LEU A 159 -22.75 5.43 19.87
C LEU A 159 -21.99 4.25 20.51
N ILE A 160 -22.28 3.01 20.09
CA ILE A 160 -21.37 1.89 20.36
C ILE A 160 -20.16 2.17 19.47
N PRO A 161 -18.99 2.51 20.02
CA PRO A 161 -17.80 2.54 19.20
C PRO A 161 -17.67 1.16 18.59
N LEU A 162 -17.76 1.07 17.25
CA LEU A 162 -17.51 -0.15 16.48
C LEU A 162 -16.11 -0.64 16.84
N LYS A 163 -16.03 -1.44 17.91
CA LYS A 163 -14.81 -2.00 18.44
C LYS A 163 -14.15 -2.78 17.32
N THR A 164 -12.85 -2.55 17.17
CA THR A 164 -11.97 -3.00 16.09
C THR A 164 -12.01 -2.13 14.84
N GLU A 165 -11.37 -0.95 14.93
CA GLU A 165 -10.51 -0.56 13.82
C GLU A 165 -9.41 -1.62 13.75
N ASN A 166 -9.51 -2.54 12.79
CA ASN A 166 -8.38 -3.41 12.52
C ASN A 166 -7.32 -2.51 11.87
N ASN A 167 -6.28 -2.18 12.63
CA ASN A 167 -5.25 -1.24 12.18
C ASN A 167 -4.12 -1.93 11.38
N GLY A 168 -4.31 -3.21 11.02
CA GLY A 168 -3.32 -4.00 10.28
C GLY A 168 -1.99 -4.14 11.04
N VAL A 169 -2.04 -4.09 12.37
CA VAL A 169 -0.83 -4.07 13.23
C VAL A 169 0.01 -5.31 13.01
N PHE A 170 -0.63 -6.48 12.88
CA PHE A 170 0.05 -7.75 12.63
C PHE A 170 0.77 -7.74 11.29
N GLY A 171 0.11 -7.31 10.22
CA GLY A 171 0.74 -7.20 8.90
C GLY A 171 1.89 -6.22 8.89
N ASN A 172 1.72 -5.04 9.49
CA ASN A 172 2.78 -4.03 9.55
C ASN A 172 3.99 -4.50 10.36
N MET A 173 3.78 -5.19 11.48
CA MET A 173 4.86 -5.81 12.25
C MET A 173 5.57 -6.90 11.44
N ALA A 174 4.84 -7.76 10.74
CA ALA A 174 5.43 -8.78 9.88
C ALA A 174 6.32 -8.16 8.79
N ALA A 175 5.86 -7.10 8.12
CA ALA A 175 6.65 -6.37 7.14
C ALA A 175 7.94 -5.78 7.74
N LEU A 176 7.85 -5.17 8.93
CA LEU A 176 9.01 -4.62 9.65
C LEU A 176 10.03 -5.70 10.01
N PHE A 177 9.59 -6.85 10.52
CA PHE A 177 10.48 -7.99 10.80
C PHE A 177 11.17 -8.50 9.54
N GLY A 178 10.42 -8.59 8.43
CA GLY A 178 11.00 -8.92 7.13
C GLY A 178 12.12 -7.94 6.73
N PHE A 179 11.87 -6.64 6.82
CA PHE A 179 12.86 -5.62 6.48
C PHE A 179 14.08 -5.63 7.39
N PHE A 180 13.90 -5.86 8.69
CA PHE A 180 15.02 -6.00 9.61
C PHE A 180 15.92 -7.18 9.24
N GLY A 181 15.32 -8.28 8.78
CA GLY A 181 16.06 -9.40 8.20
C GLY A 181 16.94 -8.96 7.03
N THR A 182 16.37 -8.28 6.03
CA THR A 182 17.12 -7.86 4.83
C THR A 182 18.17 -6.78 5.13
N PHE A 183 17.86 -5.82 6.01
CA PHE A 183 18.82 -4.78 6.43
C PHE A 183 20.03 -5.37 7.16
N SER A 184 19.85 -6.49 7.87
CA SER A 184 20.96 -7.17 8.56
C SER A 184 22.04 -7.70 7.62
N ARG A 185 21.75 -7.85 6.32
CA ARG A 185 22.66 -8.36 5.29
C ARG A 185 23.39 -7.28 4.51
N ILE A 186 23.04 -6.02 4.71
CA ILE A 186 23.63 -4.90 4.00
C ILE A 186 24.72 -4.29 4.89
N ASP A 187 25.96 -4.27 4.44
CA ASP A 187 27.07 -3.77 5.26
C ASP A 187 27.03 -2.25 5.42
N ASP A 188 26.77 -1.51 4.34
CA ASP A 188 26.72 -0.05 4.34
C ASP A 188 25.44 0.50 4.98
N ASN A 189 25.59 1.32 6.02
CA ASN A 189 24.47 1.96 6.72
C ASN A 189 23.72 2.97 5.83
N THR A 190 24.38 3.58 4.85
CA THR A 190 23.76 4.50 3.89
C THR A 190 22.74 3.76 3.02
N GLN A 191 23.13 2.59 2.53
CA GLN A 191 22.26 1.70 1.75
C GLN A 191 21.07 1.22 2.57
N VAL A 192 21.27 0.90 3.86
CA VAL A 192 20.17 0.54 4.77
C VAL A 192 19.17 1.69 4.90
N LEU A 193 19.62 2.93 5.09
CA LEU A 193 18.73 4.09 5.22
C LEU A 193 17.94 4.34 3.94
N ILE A 194 18.59 4.27 2.78
CA ILE A 194 17.94 4.44 1.47
C ILE A 194 16.89 3.34 1.26
N LEU A 195 17.26 2.09 1.51
CA LEU A 195 16.35 0.97 1.33
C LEU A 195 15.18 1.01 2.31
N GLN A 196 15.41 1.47 3.53
CA GLN A 196 14.35 1.68 4.51
C GLN A 196 13.36 2.76 4.05
N ALA A 197 13.86 3.88 3.50
CA ALA A 197 13.01 4.91 2.92
C ALA A 197 12.17 4.36 1.76
N ILE A 198 12.78 3.58 0.86
CA ILE A 198 12.07 2.90 -0.24
C ILE A 198 11.01 1.94 0.32
N GLY A 199 11.32 1.17 1.36
CA GLY A 199 10.38 0.29 2.04
C GLY A 199 9.16 1.03 2.59
N PHE A 200 9.35 2.16 3.27
CA PHE A 200 8.24 2.99 3.75
C PHE A 200 7.38 3.54 2.62
N VAL A 201 8.01 4.01 1.54
CA VAL A 201 7.28 4.52 0.37
C VAL A 201 6.47 3.40 -0.28
N ALA A 202 7.09 2.25 -0.54
CA ALA A 202 6.48 1.13 -1.24
C ALA A 202 5.37 0.45 -0.43
N TYR A 203 5.49 0.36 0.90
CA TYR A 203 4.56 -0.42 1.73
C TYR A 203 3.50 0.41 2.47
N LEU A 204 3.82 1.66 2.84
CA LEU A 204 2.86 2.52 3.53
C LEU A 204 2.25 3.55 2.58
N PHE A 205 3.07 4.31 1.86
CA PHE A 205 2.58 5.44 1.07
C PHE A 205 1.90 5.01 -0.22
N VAL A 206 2.53 4.18 -1.05
CA VAL A 206 2.00 3.79 -2.36
C VAL A 206 0.65 3.07 -2.21
N PRO A 207 0.54 1.98 -1.42
CA PRO A 207 -0.71 1.39 -0.98
C PRO A 207 -1.80 2.37 -0.52
N SER A 208 -1.48 3.23 0.44
CA SER A 208 -2.46 4.15 1.03
C SER A 208 -2.90 5.24 0.06
N PHE A 209 -1.97 5.74 -0.75
CA PHE A 209 -2.25 6.74 -1.78
C PHE A 209 -3.10 6.14 -2.89
N LEU A 210 -2.73 4.96 -3.39
CA LEU A 210 -3.48 4.23 -4.40
C LEU A 210 -4.88 3.90 -3.90
N GLU A 211 -5.02 3.45 -2.66
CA GLU A 211 -6.34 3.22 -2.08
C GLU A 211 -7.12 4.52 -1.98
N LYS A 212 -6.65 5.57 -1.28
CA LYS A 212 -7.40 6.81 -1.07
C LYS A 212 -7.82 7.51 -2.36
N ARG A 213 -6.94 7.59 -3.35
CA ARG A 213 -7.21 8.29 -4.63
C ARG A 213 -7.94 7.40 -5.64
N PHE A 214 -7.85 6.08 -5.49
CA PHE A 214 -8.24 5.15 -6.55
C PHE A 214 -9.09 3.96 -6.06
N VAL A 215 -9.81 4.11 -4.93
CA VAL A 215 -10.81 3.14 -4.40
C VAL A 215 -11.77 2.62 -5.49
N HIS A 216 -12.02 3.42 -6.54
CA HIS A 216 -12.97 3.15 -7.62
C HIS A 216 -12.32 2.92 -9.01
N LEU A 217 -11.08 2.42 -9.09
CA LEU A 217 -10.44 2.15 -10.40
C LEU A 217 -11.36 1.35 -11.32
N SER A 218 -11.66 1.93 -12.49
CA SER A 218 -12.04 1.13 -13.64
C SER A 218 -10.89 0.16 -13.94
N CYS A 219 -11.19 -1.06 -14.42
CA CYS A 219 -10.16 -2.08 -14.73
C CYS A 219 -8.98 -1.50 -15.51
N LYS A 220 -9.27 -0.60 -16.46
CA LYS A 220 -8.29 0.04 -17.34
C LYS A 220 -7.18 0.78 -16.58
N LYS A 221 -7.54 1.57 -15.56
CA LYS A 221 -6.56 2.35 -14.79
C LYS A 221 -5.71 1.44 -13.89
N LEU A 222 -6.29 0.36 -13.35
CA LEU A 222 -5.54 -0.64 -12.60
C LEU A 222 -4.52 -1.35 -13.49
N ILE A 223 -4.94 -1.78 -14.69
CA ILE A 223 -4.05 -2.39 -15.67
C ILE A 223 -2.89 -1.44 -15.99
N LEU A 224 -3.16 -0.16 -16.21
CA LEU A 224 -2.11 0.83 -16.49
C LEU A 224 -1.10 0.94 -15.32
N VAL A 225 -1.58 0.99 -14.08
CA VAL A 225 -0.72 1.00 -12.88
C VAL A 225 0.10 -0.29 -12.78
N LEU A 226 -0.51 -1.46 -12.97
CA LEU A 226 0.20 -2.75 -12.95
C LEU A 226 1.24 -2.85 -14.09
N CYS A 227 0.91 -2.37 -15.29
CA CYS A 227 1.84 -2.29 -16.42
C CYS A 227 3.01 -1.36 -16.09
N SER A 228 2.77 -0.23 -15.43
CA SER A 228 3.87 0.66 -15.01
C SER A 228 4.80 -0.02 -14.00
N PHE A 229 4.25 -0.79 -13.04
CA PHE A 229 5.06 -1.58 -12.12
C PHE A 229 5.86 -2.66 -12.84
N LEU A 230 5.26 -3.36 -13.80
CA LEU A 230 5.91 -4.38 -14.62
C LEU A 230 7.06 -3.80 -15.45
N ILE A 231 6.87 -2.63 -16.06
CA ILE A 231 7.93 -1.96 -16.83
C ILE A 231 9.09 -1.58 -15.92
N ILE A 232 8.80 -0.99 -14.75
CA ILE A 232 9.84 -0.61 -13.78
C ILE A 232 10.60 -1.87 -13.30
N GLN A 233 9.89 -2.96 -13.01
CA GLN A 233 10.52 -4.22 -12.61
C GLN A 233 11.36 -4.82 -13.72
N TYR A 234 10.88 -4.82 -14.97
CA TYR A 234 11.65 -5.31 -16.12
C TYR A 234 12.95 -4.55 -16.32
N LEU A 235 12.90 -3.22 -16.17
CA LEU A 235 14.09 -2.37 -16.27
C LEU A 235 15.05 -2.56 -15.10
N ALA A 236 14.54 -2.84 -13.90
CA ALA A 236 15.35 -3.03 -12.71
C ALA A 236 15.98 -4.45 -12.64
N ASP A 237 15.21 -5.50 -12.91
CA ASP A 237 15.70 -6.87 -12.89
C ASP A 237 14.77 -7.85 -13.64
N GLN A 238 15.29 -8.51 -14.66
CA GLN A 238 14.52 -9.44 -15.49
C GLN A 238 14.06 -10.69 -14.73
N GLN A 239 14.86 -11.22 -13.79
CA GLN A 239 14.49 -12.43 -13.04
C GLN A 239 13.32 -12.15 -12.10
N ILE A 240 13.39 -11.03 -11.35
CA ILE A 240 12.31 -10.58 -10.47
C ILE A 240 11.06 -10.29 -11.28
N PHE A 241 11.20 -9.70 -12.47
CA PHE A 241 10.09 -9.50 -13.40
C PHE A 241 9.41 -10.82 -13.79
N PHE A 242 10.16 -11.86 -14.20
CA PHE A 242 9.56 -13.14 -14.58
C PHE A 242 8.89 -13.86 -13.40
N ILE A 243 9.48 -13.80 -12.19
CA ILE A 243 8.87 -14.33 -10.97
C ILE A 243 7.54 -13.62 -10.70
N PHE A 244 7.54 -12.29 -10.76
CA PHE A 244 6.34 -11.49 -10.51
C PHE A 244 5.27 -11.75 -11.57
N LEU A 245 5.64 -11.80 -12.85
CA LEU A 245 4.72 -12.14 -13.94
C LEU A 245 4.07 -13.51 -13.71
N SER A 246 4.84 -14.51 -13.29
CA SER A 246 4.34 -15.85 -12.97
C SER A 246 3.34 -15.83 -11.81
N ILE A 247 3.65 -15.10 -10.72
CA ILE A 247 2.74 -14.93 -9.59
C ILE A 247 1.44 -14.25 -10.03
N THR A 248 1.53 -13.18 -10.83
CA THR A 248 0.32 -12.49 -11.31
C THR A 248 -0.54 -13.37 -12.19
N ALA A 249 0.07 -14.17 -13.08
CA ALA A 249 -0.65 -15.14 -13.91
C ALA A 249 -1.39 -16.17 -13.05
N ILE A 250 -0.72 -16.74 -12.04
CA ILE A 250 -1.32 -17.70 -11.10
C ILE A 250 -2.52 -17.05 -10.37
N VAL A 251 -2.36 -15.84 -9.84
CA VAL A 251 -3.44 -15.13 -9.13
C VAL A 251 -4.63 -14.87 -10.05
N PHE A 252 -4.41 -14.50 -11.31
CA PHE A 252 -5.48 -14.32 -12.30
C PHE A 252 -6.17 -15.63 -12.67
N SER A 253 -5.43 -16.73 -12.84
CA SER A 253 -6.00 -18.06 -13.09
C SER A 253 -6.85 -18.56 -11.92
N PHE A 254 -6.41 -18.33 -10.68
CA PHE A 254 -7.22 -18.64 -9.50
C PHE A 254 -8.49 -17.79 -9.45
N LEU A 255 -8.42 -16.51 -9.79
CA LEU A 255 -9.59 -15.64 -9.88
C LEU A 255 -10.58 -16.20 -10.92
N SER A 256 -10.14 -16.53 -12.13
CA SER A 256 -11.05 -17.03 -13.18
C SER A 256 -11.73 -18.34 -12.77
N LEU A 257 -10.98 -19.28 -12.18
CA LEU A 257 -11.52 -20.52 -11.63
C LEU A 257 -12.55 -20.26 -10.53
N SER A 258 -12.25 -19.33 -9.61
CA SER A 258 -13.16 -19.01 -8.50
C SER A 258 -14.46 -18.36 -8.99
N ILE A 259 -14.42 -17.54 -10.04
CA ILE A 259 -15.61 -16.96 -10.65
C ILE A 259 -16.44 -18.06 -11.34
N GLU A 260 -15.80 -18.94 -12.11
CA GLU A 260 -16.47 -20.02 -12.82
C GLU A 260 -17.17 -21.01 -11.86
N LEU A 261 -16.55 -21.30 -10.71
CA LEU A 261 -17.14 -22.14 -9.67
C LEU A 261 -18.33 -21.47 -8.95
N ILE A 262 -18.33 -20.14 -8.86
CA ILE A 262 -19.43 -19.38 -8.26
C ILE A 262 -20.61 -19.28 -9.24
N ASP A 263 -20.36 -19.04 -10.53
CA ASP A 263 -21.42 -18.98 -11.56
C ASP A 263 -22.10 -20.33 -11.82
N LYS A 264 -21.47 -21.45 -11.42
CA LYS A 264 -22.04 -22.81 -11.50
C LYS A 264 -22.91 -23.21 -10.29
N ARG A 265 -23.04 -22.36 -9.26
CA ARG A 265 -23.91 -22.58 -8.09
C ARG A 265 -25.14 -21.67 -8.12
#